data_AF-A0A821IEA5-F1
#
_entry.id   AF-A0A821IEA5-F1
#
_cell.length_a   1.000
_cell.length_b   1.000
_cell.length_c   1.000
_cell.angle_alpha   90.00
_cell.angle_beta   90.00
_cell.angle_gamma   90.00
#
_symmetry.space_group_name_H-M   'P 1'
#
loop_
_entity.id
_entity.type
_entity.pdbx_description
1 polymer ?
#
loop_
_entity_poly.entity_id
_entity_poly.type
_entity_poly.pdbx_seq_one_letter_code
_entity_poly.pdbx_strand_id
1 'polypeptide(L)'
;TLMAIWTVDQVGDWLKINSFDKYVETFKNEDIDGISLFGLQNDDILKLLSSRDEDGIIRNPTMRTQRKFRTILEEYRKLIKQERKKRRRSSSSINKRLDTSINNNENK
;
A
#
# COMPACT_ATOMS: atom_id res chain seq x y z
N THR A 1 -9.71 4.89 -4.80
CA THR A 1 -9.05 5.59 -3.67
C THR A 1 -7.55 5.49 -3.84
N LEU A 2 -6.82 6.60 -3.71
CA LEU A 2 -5.37 6.66 -3.85
C LEU A 2 -4.72 5.95 -2.65
N MET A 3 -4.64 4.62 -2.69
CA MET A 3 -4.04 3.82 -1.62
C MET A 3 -2.61 4.23 -1.27
N ALA A 4 -1.90 4.88 -2.19
CA ALA A 4 -0.56 5.43 -1.97
C ALA A 4 -0.53 6.72 -1.13
N ILE A 5 -1.68 7.27 -0.72
CA ILE A 5 -1.78 8.46 0.16
C ILE A 5 -2.48 8.05 1.46
N TRP A 6 -2.38 6.78 1.84
CA TRP A 6 -2.94 6.36 3.12
C TRP A 6 -2.17 7.02 4.25
N THR A 7 -2.90 7.69 5.13
CA THR A 7 -2.35 8.17 6.39
C THR A 7 -2.05 7.00 7.31
N VAL A 8 -1.26 7.25 8.35
CA VAL A 8 -0.96 6.27 9.41
C VAL A 8 -2.25 5.68 10.02
N ASP A 9 -3.29 6.50 10.24
CA ASP A 9 -4.57 6.02 10.75
C ASP A 9 -5.30 5.08 9.77
N GLN A 10 -5.27 5.39 8.47
CA GLN A 10 -5.87 4.54 7.44
C GLN A 10 -5.13 3.21 7.30
N VAL A 11 -3.81 3.19 7.48
CA VAL A 11 -3.02 1.96 7.59
C VAL A 11 -3.46 1.17 8.83
N GLY A 12 -3.65 1.84 9.97
CA GLY A 12 -4.17 1.22 11.19
C GLY A 12 -5.52 0.53 10.98
N ASP A 13 -6.47 1.20 10.35
CA ASP A 13 -7.78 0.60 10.06
C ASP A 13 -7.69 -0.56 9.06
N TRP A 14 -6.80 -0.47 8.07
CA TRP A 14 -6.52 -1.59 7.17
C TRP A 14 -5.95 -2.80 7.91
N LEU A 15 -5.06 -2.60 8.88
CA LEU A 15 -4.53 -3.69 9.71
C LEU A 15 -5.64 -4.39 10.50
N LYS A 16 -6.56 -3.63 11.12
CA LYS A 16 -7.71 -4.19 11.86
C LYS A 16 -8.60 -5.04 10.96
N ILE A 17 -8.94 -4.54 9.77
CA ILE A 17 -9.76 -5.26 8.77
C ILE A 17 -9.11 -6.61 8.41
N ASN A 18 -7.78 -6.70 8.41
CA ASN A 18 -7.03 -7.91 8.08
C ASN A 18 -6.68 -8.79 9.30
N SER A 19 -7.22 -8.48 10.48
CA SER A 19 -6.95 -9.17 11.75
C SER A 19 -5.51 -9.04 12.25
N PHE A 20 -4.91 -7.87 12.05
CA PHE A 20 -3.58 -7.48 12.52
C PHE A 20 -3.66 -6.34 13.58
N ASP A 21 -4.77 -6.26 14.30
CA ASP A 21 -5.12 -5.22 15.28
C ASP A 21 -4.02 -4.97 16.32
N LYS A 22 -3.40 -6.05 16.79
CA LYS A 22 -2.32 -5.98 17.78
C LYS A 22 -1.04 -5.28 17.31
N TYR A 23 -0.89 -5.05 16.01
CA TYR A 23 0.26 -4.35 15.43
C TYR A 23 -0.06 -2.91 15.05
N VAL A 24 -1.30 -2.46 15.24
CA VAL A 24 -1.70 -1.08 14.90
C VAL A 24 -0.83 -0.07 15.65
N GLU A 25 -0.64 -0.26 16.94
CA GLU A 25 0.16 0.67 17.75
C GLU A 25 1.63 0.68 17.32
N THR A 26 2.19 -0.47 16.97
CA THR A 26 3.55 -0.55 16.42
C THR A 26 3.67 0.24 15.12
N PHE A 27 2.71 0.08 14.20
CA PHE A 27 2.72 0.81 12.93
C PHE A 27 2.49 2.32 13.12
N LYS A 28 1.70 2.71 14.13
CA LYS A 28 1.51 4.12 14.51
C LYS A 28 2.79 4.73 15.08
N ASN A 29 3.44 4.04 16.02
CA ASN A 29 4.66 4.51 16.67
C ASN A 29 5.85 4.63 15.71
N GLU A 30 5.87 3.80 14.67
CA GLU A 30 6.88 3.83 13.61
C GLU A 30 6.47 4.72 12.41
N ASP A 31 5.39 5.50 12.54
CA ASP A 31 4.85 6.41 11.51
C ASP A 31 4.69 5.75 10.12
N ILE A 32 4.22 4.49 10.10
CA ILE A 32 4.07 3.72 8.87
C ILE A 32 2.79 4.14 8.13
N ASP A 33 2.96 5.05 7.18
CA ASP A 33 1.94 5.46 6.21
C ASP A 33 1.83 4.48 5.01
N GLY A 34 0.95 4.77 4.06
CA GLY A 34 0.76 3.94 2.87
C GLY A 34 1.99 3.83 1.96
N ILE A 35 2.83 4.87 1.91
CA ILE A 35 4.05 4.88 1.08
C ILE A 35 5.10 3.99 1.74
N SER A 36 5.33 4.17 3.04
CA SER A 36 6.21 3.35 3.86
C SER A 36 5.78 1.88 3.83
N LEU A 37 4.49 1.60 4.02
CA LEU A 37 3.89 0.27 3.92
C LEU A 37 4.22 -0.39 2.57
N PHE A 38 4.06 0.34 1.46
CA PHE A 38 4.38 -0.18 0.13
C PHE A 38 5.87 -0.59 0.00
N GLY A 39 6.77 0.14 0.66
CA GLY A 39 8.22 -0.05 0.64
C GLY A 39 8.76 -1.19 1.51
N LEU A 40 8.01 -1.67 2.52
CA LEU A 40 8.50 -2.64 3.50
C LEU A 40 9.06 -3.93 2.89
N GLN A 41 10.29 -4.29 3.22
CA GLN A 41 10.89 -5.56 2.85
C GLN A 41 10.55 -6.65 3.87
N ASN A 42 10.91 -7.90 3.58
CA ASN A 42 10.62 -9.03 4.48
C ASN A 42 11.25 -8.83 5.86
N ASP A 43 12.46 -8.27 5.90
CA ASP A 43 13.18 -8.06 7.16
C ASP A 43 12.52 -6.94 7.99
N ASP A 44 12.00 -5.91 7.34
CA ASP A 44 11.23 -4.85 8.01
C ASP A 44 9.93 -5.41 8.61
N ILE A 45 9.24 -6.28 7.87
CA ILE A 45 8.02 -6.95 8.35
C ILE A 45 8.33 -7.80 9.58
N LEU A 46 9.43 -8.57 9.55
CA LEU A 46 9.85 -9.36 10.71
C LEU A 46 10.08 -8.46 11.92
N LYS A 47 10.82 -7.36 11.74
CA LYS A 47 11.11 -6.41 12.82
C LYS A 47 9.84 -5.78 13.40
N LEU A 48 8.91 -5.34 12.54
CA LEU A 48 7.66 -4.68 12.95
C LEU A 48 6.65 -5.64 13.60
N LEU A 49 6.65 -6.90 13.20
CA LEU A 49 5.72 -7.90 13.74
C LEU A 49 6.29 -8.64 14.97
N SER A 50 7.57 -8.43 15.28
CA SER A 50 8.17 -8.97 16.49
C SER A 50 7.74 -8.15 17.70
N SER A 51 7.22 -8.83 18.71
CA SER A 51 6.84 -8.21 19.98
C SER A 51 7.91 -8.49 21.03
N ARG A 52 8.27 -7.48 21.83
CA ARG A 52 8.95 -7.73 23.10
C ARG A 52 7.92 -8.15 24.15
N ASP A 53 8.23 -9.20 24.90
CA ASP A 53 7.47 -9.52 26.11
C ASP A 53 7.99 -8.73 27.32
N GLU A 54 7.36 -8.93 28.48
CA GLU A 54 7.71 -8.25 29.74
C GLU A 54 9.14 -8.53 30.19
N ASP A 55 9.69 -9.69 29.82
CA ASP A 55 11.07 -10.09 30.08
C ASP A 55 12.07 -9.49 29.08
N GLY A 56 11.59 -8.68 28.13
CA GLY A 56 12.40 -8.07 27.07
C GLY A 56 12.83 -9.04 25.98
N ILE A 57 12.29 -10.26 25.95
CA ILE A 57 12.56 -11.28 24.94
C ILE A 57 11.79 -10.93 23.67
N ILE A 58 12.50 -10.94 22.54
CA ILE A 58 11.91 -10.70 21.22
C ILE A 58 11.23 -11.99 20.76
N ARG A 59 9.90 -11.97 20.70
CA ARG A 59 9.10 -13.05 20.14
C ARG A 59 8.80 -12.75 18.68
N ASN A 60 9.37 -13.57 17.81
CA ASN A 60 9.08 -13.49 16.39
C ASN A 60 7.65 -13.98 16.11
N PRO A 61 6.94 -13.35 15.15
CA PRO A 61 5.63 -13.81 14.73
C PRO A 61 5.70 -15.23 14.16
N THR A 62 4.64 -16.01 14.33
CA THR A 62 4.57 -17.36 13.75
C THR A 62 4.70 -17.31 12.22
N MET A 63 5.18 -18.39 11.61
CA MET A 63 5.27 -18.51 10.15
C MET A 63 3.93 -18.28 9.44
N ARG A 64 2.82 -18.71 10.06
CA ARG A 64 1.48 -18.49 9.54
C ARG A 64 1.12 -17.00 9.52
N THR A 65 1.45 -16.28 10.58
CA THR A 65 1.24 -14.82 10.68
C THR A 65 2.05 -14.09 9.63
N GLN A 66 3.34 -14.42 9.47
CA GLN A 66 4.22 -13.80 8.49
C GLN A 66 3.73 -14.03 7.05
N ARG A 67 3.37 -15.28 6.71
CA ARG A 67 2.80 -15.61 5.39
C ARG A 67 1.52 -14.83 5.12
N LYS A 68 0.60 -14.78 6.09
CA LYS A 68 -0.65 -14.02 5.95
C LYS A 68 -0.37 -12.54 5.70
N PHE A 69 0.53 -11.94 6.48
CA PHE A 69 0.88 -10.52 6.33
C PHE A 69 1.50 -10.24 4.95
N ARG A 70 2.41 -11.12 4.51
CA ARG A 70 3.02 -11.00 3.18
C ARG A 70 1.98 -11.07 2.06
N THR A 71 1.03 -11.99 2.14
CA THR A 71 -0.05 -12.10 1.14
C THR A 71 -0.85 -10.80 1.03
N ILE A 72 -1.32 -10.25 2.15
CA ILE A 72 -2.11 -9.01 2.12
C ILE A 72 -1.29 -7.80 1.64
N LEU A 73 0.01 -7.77 1.94
CA LEU A 73 0.91 -6.72 1.47
C LEU A 73 1.17 -6.81 -0.04
N GLU A 74 1.31 -8.02 -0.57
CA GLU A 74 1.42 -8.25 -2.01
C GLU A 74 0.13 -7.86 -2.75
N GLU A 75 -1.03 -8.12 -2.16
CA GLU A 75 -2.33 -7.67 -2.69
C GLU A 75 -2.41 -6.14 -2.72
N TYR A 76 -2.06 -5.48 -1.62
CA TYR A 76 -1.98 -4.02 -1.55
C TYR A 76 -1.06 -3.44 -2.65
N ARG A 77 0.11 -4.03 -2.85
CA ARG A 77 1.06 -3.63 -3.92
C ARG A 77 0.47 -3.81 -5.31
N LYS A 78 -0.23 -4.93 -5.56
CA LYS A 78 -0.90 -5.20 -6.84
C LYS A 78 -1.98 -4.15 -7.10
N LEU A 79 -2.79 -3.81 -6.10
CA LEU A 79 -3.83 -2.79 -6.21
C LEU A 79 -3.25 -1.42 -6.58
N ILE A 80 -2.18 -0.97 -5.92
CA ILE A 80 -1.50 0.30 -6.26
C ILE A 80 -0.97 0.27 -7.70
N LYS A 81 -0.33 -0.83 -8.12
CA LYS A 81 0.19 -0.97 -9.48
C LYS A 81 -0.93 -0.92 -10.53
N GLN A 82 -2.06 -1.56 -10.27
CA GLN A 82 -3.22 -1.55 -11.16
C GLN A 82 -3.82 -0.15 -11.27
N GLU A 83 -3.97 0.56 -10.15
CA GLU A 83 -4.51 1.92 -10.12
C GLU A 83 -3.64 2.88 -10.95
N ARG A 84 -2.31 2.79 -10.81
CA ARG A 84 -1.35 3.55 -11.63
C ARG A 84 -1.47 3.23 -13.12
N LYS A 85 -1.64 1.94 -13.48
CA LYS A 85 -1.80 1.52 -14.88
C LYS A 85 -3.11 2.02 -15.51
N LYS A 86 -4.22 2.00 -14.76
CA LYS A 86 -5.51 2.53 -15.21
C LYS A 86 -5.42 4.03 -15.52
N ARG A 87 -4.80 4.82 -14.63
CA ARG A 87 -4.61 6.26 -14.84
C ARG A 87 -3.83 6.57 -16.12
N ARG A 88 -2.71 5.87 -16.36
CA ARG A 88 -1.91 6.07 -17.60
C ARG A 88 -2.73 5.81 -18.87
N ARG A 89 -3.60 4.79 -18.85
CA ARG A 89 -4.47 4.47 -20.00
C ARG A 89 -5.54 5.54 -20.22
N SER A 90 -6.19 6.03 -19.16
CA SER A 90 -7.16 7.13 -19.28
C SER A 90 -6.51 8.43 -19.77
N SER A 91 -5.33 8.79 -19.27
CA SER A 91 -4.61 9.98 -19.73
C SER A 91 -4.15 9.87 -21.19
N SER A 92 -3.75 8.68 -21.63
CA SER A 92 -3.35 8.44 -23.03
C SER A 92 -4.53 8.50 -24.02
N SER A 93 -5.73 8.11 -23.59
CA SER A 93 -6.94 8.18 -24.43
C SER A 93 -7.49 9.60 -24.58
N ILE A 94 -7.21 10.49 -23.63
CA ILE A 94 -7.61 11.91 -23.69
C ILE A 94 -6.70 12.68 -24.64
N ASN A 95 -5.39 12.48 -24.57
CA ASN A 95 -4.44 13.18 -25.45
C ASN A 95 -4.66 12.81 -26.93
N LYS A 96 -4.96 11.53 -27.24
CA LYS A 96 -5.29 11.13 -28.61
C LYS A 96 -6.53 11.80 -29.20
N ARG A 97 -7.48 12.26 -28.37
CA ARG A 97 -8.70 12.93 -28.83
C ARG A 97 -8.49 14.43 -29.07
N LEU A 98 -7.60 15.10 -28.35
CA LEU A 98 -7.31 16.51 -28.59
C LEU A 98 -6.55 16.74 -29.90
N ASP A 99 -5.60 15.86 -30.26
CA ASP A 99 -4.84 15.99 -31.50
C ASP A 99 -5.72 15.81 -32.76
N THR A 100 -6.83 15.08 -32.67
CA THR A 100 -7.75 14.88 -33.80
C THR A 100 -8.77 16.02 -33.96
N SER A 101 -9.01 16.81 -32.92
CA SER A 101 -9.96 17.93 -32.96
C SER A 101 -9.32 19.24 -33.46
N ILE A 102 -8.00 19.39 -33.39
CA ILE A 102 -7.29 20.59 -33.85
C ILE A 102 -7.10 20.59 -35.39
N ASN A 103 -6.94 19.43 -36.02
CA ASN A 103 -6.69 19.33 -37.47
C ASN A 103 -7.93 19.48 -38.38
N ASN A 104 -9.13 19.69 -37.84
CA ASN A 104 -10.36 19.81 -38.64
C ASN A 104 -10.92 21.24 -38.76
N ASN A 105 -10.18 22.25 -38.30
CA ASN A 105 -10.64 23.65 -38.30
C ASN A 105 -9.88 24.61 -39.24
N GLU A 106 -8.94 24.12 -40.07
CA GLU A 106 -8.17 24.96 -41.00
C GLU A 106 -8.60 24.84 -42.48
N ASN A 107 -9.76 24.25 -42.78
CA ASN A 107 -10.32 24.20 -44.14
C ASN A 107 -11.72 24.82 -44.21
N LYS A 108 -11.81 26.12 -43.90
CA LYS A 108 -12.97 26.94 -44.27
C LYS A 108 -12.54 28.25 -44.90
#